data_AF-A0A5E4N5R3-F1
#
_entry.id   AF-A0A5E4N5R3-F1
#
_cell.length_a   1.000
_cell.length_b   1.000
_cell.length_c   1.000
_cell.angle_alpha   90.00
_cell.angle_beta   90.00
_cell.angle_gamma   90.00
#
_symmetry.space_group_name_H-M   'P 1'
#
loop_
_entity.id
_entity.type
_entity.pdbx_description
1 polymer ?
#
loop_
_entity_poly.entity_id
_entity_poly.type
_entity_poly.pdbx_seq_one_letter_code
_entity_poly.pdbx_strand_id
1 'polypeptide(L)'
;MHAIETNNFPLKSRNSFLKKTKCLTKIKEQERVMQWTNQIRDKIWVPIVVLLSGNQLEWPIWRTLNRMRTGVERTKDNMKKWGLLEVKTTTCECKMEQSMKHIMQCPICPYS
;
A
#
# COMPACT_ATOMS: atom_id res chain seq x y z
N MET A 1 9.96 0.92 48.12
CA MET A 1 10.43 1.91 47.14
C MET A 1 11.91 1.69 46.95
N HIS A 2 12.38 1.28 45.77
CA HIS A 2 13.69 1.63 45.22
C HIS A 2 13.64 1.30 43.73
N ALA A 3 13.50 2.35 42.92
CA ALA A 3 13.59 2.25 41.47
C ALA A 3 15.05 1.96 41.12
N ILE A 4 15.29 0.83 40.44
CA ILE A 4 16.58 0.56 39.82
C ILE A 4 16.61 1.43 38.57
N GLU A 5 17.33 2.56 38.64
CA GLU A 5 17.65 3.37 37.47
C GLU A 5 18.49 2.50 36.53
N THR A 6 17.85 2.04 35.46
CA THR A 6 18.55 1.37 34.37
C THR A 6 19.35 2.43 33.64
N ASN A 7 20.68 2.33 33.74
CA ASN A 7 21.58 3.13 32.92
C ASN A 7 21.20 2.93 31.45
N ASN A 8 20.63 3.97 30.84
CA ASN A 8 20.26 4.01 29.42
C ASN A 8 21.53 4.08 28.58
N PHE A 9 22.22 2.95 28.41
CA PHE A 9 23.26 2.86 27.39
C PHE A 9 22.58 2.80 26.01
N PRO A 10 22.98 3.65 25.06
CA PRO A 10 22.41 3.58 23.71
C PRO A 10 22.66 2.18 23.13
N LEU A 11 21.61 1.59 22.55
CA LEU A 11 21.70 0.29 21.89
C LEU A 11 22.80 0.35 20.81
N LYS A 12 23.74 -0.60 20.85
CA LYS A 12 24.76 -0.80 19.82
C LYS A 12 24.06 -1.10 18.49
N SER A 13 23.75 -0.08 17.70
CA SER A 13 23.32 -0.28 16.33
C SER A 13 24.45 -1.00 15.59
N ARG A 14 24.16 -2.20 15.05
CA ARG A 14 25.13 -3.01 14.27
C ARG A 14 25.67 -2.24 13.05
N ASN A 15 24.96 -1.19 12.63
CA ASN A 15 25.37 -0.27 11.59
C ASN A 15 25.52 1.13 12.19
N SER A 16 26.75 1.56 12.49
CA SER A 16 26.99 2.95 12.85
C SER A 16 26.55 3.85 11.69
N PHE A 17 25.84 4.94 11.99
CA PHE A 17 25.42 5.93 11.00
C PHE A 17 26.61 6.42 10.16
N LEU A 18 27.79 6.50 10.79
CA LEU A 18 29.07 6.85 10.16
C LEU A 18 29.49 5.93 9.01
N LYS A 19 29.08 4.64 9.01
CA LYS A 19 29.34 3.73 7.88
C LYS A 19 28.52 4.07 6.63
N LYS A 20 27.43 4.82 6.78
CA LYS A 20 26.52 5.21 5.69
C LYS A 20 26.71 6.66 5.24
N THR A 21 27.47 7.46 5.97
CA THR A 21 27.74 8.85 5.61
C THR A 21 28.98 8.97 4.73
N LYS A 22 28.90 9.81 3.70
CA LYS A 22 30.05 10.22 2.90
C LYS A 22 30.56 11.56 3.41
N CYS A 23 31.88 11.73 3.45
CA CYS A 23 32.47 13.03 3.74
C CYS A 23 32.15 13.99 2.59
N LEU A 24 31.68 15.20 2.93
CA LEU A 24 31.43 16.24 1.94
C LEU A 24 32.77 16.86 1.55
N THR A 25 33.09 16.83 0.26
CA THR A 25 34.33 17.43 -0.27
C THR A 25 34.15 18.92 -0.58
N LYS A 26 32.91 19.38 -0.78
CA LYS A 26 32.56 20.78 -1.02
C LYS A 26 31.77 21.38 0.14
N ILE A 27 31.52 22.69 0.04
CA ILE A 27 30.68 23.43 0.98
C ILE A 27 29.28 22.82 1.01
N LYS A 28 28.69 22.73 2.21
CA LYS A 28 27.41 22.05 2.48
C LYS A 28 26.28 22.45 1.52
N GLU A 29 26.21 23.73 1.16
CA GLU A 29 25.18 24.26 0.27
C GLU A 29 25.30 23.73 -1.16
N GLN A 30 26.53 23.66 -1.69
CA GLN A 30 26.79 23.17 -3.03
C GLN A 30 26.49 21.67 -3.15
N GLU A 31 26.88 20.88 -2.14
CA GLU A 31 26.56 19.44 -2.09
C GLU A 31 25.05 19.20 -2.02
N ARG A 32 24.33 20.00 -1.23
CA ARG A 32 22.86 19.91 -1.13
C ARG A 32 22.20 20.15 -2.47
N VAL A 33 22.56 21.25 -3.15
CA VAL A 33 22.00 21.59 -4.47
C VAL A 33 22.34 20.50 -5.48
N MET A 34 23.59 20.02 -5.50
CA MET A 34 24.02 18.96 -6.41
C MET A 34 23.25 17.67 -6.18
N GLN A 35 23.11 17.21 -4.94
CA GLN A 35 22.34 16.00 -4.60
C GLN A 35 20.87 16.12 -4.99
N TRP A 36 20.25 17.28 -4.73
CA TRP A 36 18.87 17.55 -5.13
C TRP A 36 18.71 17.53 -6.65
N THR A 37 19.60 18.20 -7.39
CA THR A 37 19.56 18.20 -8.86
C THR A 37 19.77 16.81 -9.46
N ASN A 38 20.63 15.97 -8.87
CA ASN A 38 20.84 14.60 -9.33
C ASN A 38 19.62 13.72 -9.06
N GLN A 39 18.99 13.85 -7.89
CA GLN A 39 17.75 13.13 -7.57
C GLN A 39 16.59 13.49 -8.51
N ILE A 40 16.54 14.73 -8.99
CA ILE A 40 15.53 15.17 -9.96
C ILE A 40 15.86 14.64 -11.35
N ARG A 41 17.13 14.63 -11.77
CA ARG A 41 17.53 14.08 -13.08
C ARG A 41 17.21 12.60 -13.23
N ASP A 42 17.38 11.82 -12.17
CA ASP A 42 17.11 10.37 -12.22
C ASP A 42 15.62 10.04 -12.18
N LYS A 43 14.75 11.00 -11.81
CA LYS A 43 13.30 10.84 -11.84
C LYS A 43 12.77 11.37 -13.16
N ILE A 44 12.52 10.44 -14.10
CA ILE A 44 11.64 10.69 -15.24
C ILE A 44 10.37 11.38 -14.68
N TRP A 45 10.10 12.59 -15.14
CA TRP A 45 8.87 13.29 -14.83
C TRP A 45 7.74 12.50 -15.48
N VAL A 46 7.14 11.59 -14.72
CA VAL A 46 5.88 10.96 -15.12
C VAL A 46 4.80 12.00 -14.82
N PRO A 47 4.00 12.44 -15.81
CA PRO A 47 2.85 13.27 -15.53
C PRO A 47 2.04 12.57 -14.45
N ILE A 48 1.86 13.23 -13.31
CA ILE A 48 0.90 12.78 -12.31
C ILE A 48 -0.44 12.97 -13.00
N VAL A 49 -0.95 11.91 -13.63
CA VAL A 49 -2.35 11.86 -14.03
C VAL A 49 -3.11 12.04 -12.73
N VAL A 50 -3.68 13.23 -12.54
CA VAL A 50 -4.56 13.51 -11.41
C VAL A 50 -5.81 12.70 -11.67
N LEU A 51 -5.77 11.44 -11.27
CA LEU A 51 -6.94 10.57 -11.27
C LEU A 51 -7.93 11.26 -10.32
N LEU A 52 -9.10 11.61 -10.85
CA LEU A 52 -10.20 12.13 -10.03
C LEU A 52 -10.36 11.21 -8.83
N SER A 53 -10.43 11.79 -7.64
CA SER A 53 -10.71 11.01 -6.45
C SER A 53 -12.07 10.35 -6.68
N GLY A 54 -12.10 9.03 -6.79
CA GLY A 54 -13.34 8.30 -7.07
C GLY A 54 -14.40 8.42 -5.96
N ASN A 55 -14.08 9.11 -4.86
CA ASN A 55 -14.98 9.33 -3.72
C ASN A 55 -16.26 10.11 -4.08
N GLN A 56 -16.28 10.81 -5.21
CA GLN A 56 -17.48 11.50 -5.73
C GLN A 56 -18.40 10.58 -6.55
N LEU A 57 -17.95 9.36 -6.89
CA LEU A 57 -18.75 8.42 -7.67
C LEU A 57 -19.73 7.69 -6.75
N GLU A 58 -20.87 7.31 -7.32
CA GLU A 58 -21.79 6.44 -6.60
C GLU A 58 -21.09 5.14 -6.20
N TRP A 59 -21.46 4.64 -5.00
CA TRP A 59 -20.81 3.50 -4.40
C TRP A 59 -20.68 2.27 -5.32
N PRO A 60 -21.70 1.88 -6.13
CA PRO A 60 -21.57 0.77 -7.08
C PRO A 60 -20.50 1.00 -8.14
N ILE A 61 -20.39 2.23 -8.64
CA ILE A 61 -19.42 2.63 -9.68
C ILE A 61 -18.02 2.65 -9.08
N TRP A 62 -17.85 3.32 -7.93
CA TRP A 62 -16.58 3.39 -7.22
C TRP A 62 -16.03 2.01 -6.90
N ARG A 63 -16.89 1.14 -6.36
CA ARG A 63 -16.52 -0.23 -6.00
C ARG A 63 -16.08 -1.04 -7.22
N THR A 64 -16.82 -0.94 -8.34
CA THR A 64 -16.48 -1.62 -9.61
C THR A 64 -15.13 -1.15 -10.15
N LEU A 65 -14.89 0.16 -10.16
CA LEU A 65 -13.59 0.69 -10.58
C LEU A 65 -12.46 0.26 -9.66
N ASN A 66 -12.72 0.18 -8.34
CA ASN A 66 -11.73 -0.32 -7.41
C ASN A 66 -11.42 -1.80 -7.63
N ARG A 67 -12.43 -2.65 -7.90
CA ARG A 67 -12.24 -4.06 -8.30
C ARG A 67 -11.31 -4.17 -9.50
N MET A 68 -11.57 -3.38 -10.55
CA MET A 68 -10.74 -3.35 -11.76
C MET A 68 -9.30 -2.91 -11.46
N ARG A 69 -9.14 -1.89 -10.62
CA ARG A 69 -7.84 -1.29 -10.31
C ARG A 69 -6.96 -2.18 -9.43
N THR A 70 -7.52 -2.77 -8.38
CA THR A 70 -6.75 -3.54 -7.40
C THR A 70 -6.66 -5.01 -7.73
N GLY A 71 -7.61 -5.56 -8.50
CA GLY A 71 -7.74 -6.99 -8.74
C GLY A 71 -8.04 -7.81 -7.48
N VAL A 72 -8.26 -7.15 -6.33
CA VAL A 72 -8.43 -7.76 -5.01
C VAL A 72 -9.50 -7.00 -4.23
N GLU A 73 -10.49 -7.73 -3.71
CA GLU A 73 -11.64 -7.17 -2.98
C GLU A 73 -12.23 -8.23 -2.03
N ARG A 74 -13.29 -7.88 -1.29
CA ARG A 74 -14.07 -8.73 -0.39
C ARG A 74 -14.95 -9.74 -1.14
N THR A 75 -14.34 -10.56 -1.96
CA THR A 75 -14.98 -11.75 -2.53
C THR A 75 -15.07 -12.83 -1.45
N LYS A 76 -16.09 -13.71 -1.43
CA LYS A 76 -16.19 -14.78 -0.42
C LYS A 76 -14.94 -15.68 -0.36
N ASP A 77 -14.27 -15.95 -1.50
CA ASP A 77 -12.99 -16.68 -1.50
C ASP A 77 -11.91 -15.93 -0.70
N ASN A 78 -11.72 -14.63 -0.96
CA ASN A 78 -10.80 -13.80 -0.18
C ASN A 78 -11.22 -13.67 1.29
N MET A 79 -12.51 -13.53 1.59
CA MET A 79 -12.99 -13.47 2.97
C MET A 79 -12.73 -14.78 3.73
N LYS A 80 -12.85 -15.94 3.06
CA LYS A 80 -12.45 -17.23 3.61
C LYS A 80 -10.94 -17.28 3.88
N LYS A 81 -10.11 -16.81 2.93
CA LYS A 81 -8.65 -16.71 3.12
C LYS A 81 -8.27 -15.77 4.27
N TRP A 82 -9.03 -14.70 4.47
CA TRP A 82 -8.82 -13.74 5.56
C TRP A 82 -9.42 -14.18 6.90
N GLY A 83 -10.11 -15.32 6.96
CA GLY A 83 -10.78 -15.80 8.17
C GLY A 83 -11.96 -14.93 8.62
N LEU A 84 -12.50 -14.09 7.71
CA LEU A 84 -13.60 -13.15 7.97
C LEU A 84 -14.97 -13.68 7.53
N LEU A 85 -15.01 -14.88 6.97
CA LEU A 85 -16.25 -15.48 6.48
C LEU A 85 -16.89 -16.34 7.58
N GLU A 86 -17.93 -15.79 8.23
CA GLU A 86 -18.70 -16.51 9.25
C GLU A 86 -19.45 -17.72 8.68
N VAL A 87 -19.93 -17.61 7.43
CA VAL A 87 -20.66 -18.67 6.72
C VAL A 87 -19.71 -19.43 5.79
N LYS A 88 -19.58 -20.75 5.95
CA LYS A 88 -18.60 -21.57 5.20
C LYS A 88 -18.78 -21.61 3.68
N THR A 89 -19.86 -21.04 3.13
CA THR A 89 -20.14 -21.10 1.69
C THR A 89 -19.43 -19.97 0.94
N THR A 90 -18.51 -20.36 0.05
CA THR A 90 -17.82 -19.45 -0.87
C THR A 90 -18.58 -19.21 -2.16
N THR A 91 -19.82 -19.70 -2.24
CA THR A 91 -20.63 -19.67 -3.46
C THR A 91 -21.38 -18.36 -3.60
N CYS A 92 -21.43 -17.87 -4.84
CA CYS A 92 -22.32 -16.84 -5.29
C CYS A 92 -23.77 -17.35 -5.35
N GLU A 93 -24.75 -16.45 -5.45
CA GLU A 93 -26.18 -16.78 -5.65
C GLU A 93 -26.43 -17.58 -6.93
N CYS A 94 -25.61 -17.37 -7.97
CA CYS A 94 -25.61 -18.19 -9.18
C CYS A 94 -24.96 -19.58 -8.99
N LYS A 95 -24.66 -19.98 -7.75
CA LYS A 95 -24.07 -21.26 -7.33
C LYS A 95 -22.61 -21.51 -7.73
N MET A 96 -21.97 -20.60 -8.45
CA MET A 96 -20.54 -20.66 -8.77
C MET A 96 -19.69 -20.10 -7.62
N GLU A 97 -18.42 -20.49 -7.53
CA GLU A 97 -17.51 -19.90 -6.55
C GLU A 97 -17.33 -18.39 -6.79
N GLN A 98 -17.53 -17.61 -5.74
CA GLN A 98 -17.42 -16.16 -5.81
C GLN A 98 -15.94 -15.73 -5.71
N SER A 99 -15.27 -15.83 -6.85
CA SER A 99 -13.94 -15.28 -7.10
C SER A 99 -14.01 -13.88 -7.73
N MET A 100 -12.87 -13.20 -7.81
CA MET A 100 -12.79 -11.89 -8.48
C MET A 100 -13.21 -11.96 -9.95
N LYS A 101 -12.76 -12.99 -10.69
CA LYS A 101 -13.15 -13.20 -12.09
C LYS A 101 -14.66 -13.38 -12.23
N HIS A 102 -15.24 -14.12 -11.29
CA HIS A 102 -16.67 -14.40 -11.29
C HIS A 102 -17.50 -13.13 -11.05
N ILE A 103 -17.15 -12.32 -10.05
CA ILE A 103 -17.85 -11.07 -9.74
C ILE A 103 -17.87 -10.08 -10.92
N MET A 104 -16.83 -10.07 -11.74
CA MET A 104 -16.75 -9.19 -12.92
C MET A 104 -17.66 -9.63 -14.07
N GLN A 105 -18.12 -10.88 -14.07
CA GLN A 105 -18.89 -11.47 -15.17
C GLN A 105 -20.30 -11.87 -14.76
N CYS A 106 -20.57 -12.01 -13.45
CA CYS A 106 -21.82 -12.54 -12.95
C CYS A 106 -22.92 -11.46 -12.97
N PRO A 107 -24.00 -11.65 -13.74
CA PRO A 107 -25.11 -10.68 -13.78
C PRO A 107 -25.98 -10.73 -12.51
N ILE A 108 -25.83 -11.78 -11.69
CA ILE A 108 -26.62 -12.05 -10.49
C ILE A 108 -25.87 -11.65 -9.21
N CYS A 109 -24.60 -11.21 -9.32
CA CYS A 109 -23.78 -10.83 -8.17
C CYS A 109 -23.50 -9.31 -8.07
N PRO A 110 -24.51 -8.43 -8.10
CA PRO A 110 -24.23 -7.00 -8.08
C PRO A 110 -23.77 -6.53 -6.70
N TYR A 111 -24.06 -7.23 -5.60
CA TYR A 111 -23.77 -6.74 -4.24
C TYR A 111 -23.34 -7.85 -3.26
N SER A 112 -22.08 -8.27 -3.34
CA SER A 112 -21.38 -8.90 -2.20
C SER A 112 -20.50 -7.91 -1.47
#